data_AF-A0A897NSW4-F1
#
_entry.id   AF-A0A897NSW4-F1
#
_cell.length_a   1.000
_cell.length_b   1.000
_cell.length_c   1.000
_cell.angle_alpha   90.00
_cell.angle_beta   90.00
_cell.angle_gamma   90.00
#
_symmetry.space_group_name_H-M   'P 1'
#
loop_
_entity.id
_entity.type
_entity.pdbx_description
1 polymer ?
#
loop_
_entity_poly.entity_id
_entity_poly.type
_entity_poly.pdbx_seq_one_letter_code
_entity_poly.pdbx_strand_id
1 'polypeptide(L)'
;MGTRGDGDEPDVSDIFDRLEELAETVDSAEERREVEAVMDLASEATRSDAAFGRVIWGFDRADASEALLGALLFGIPMAVEGGTQEIGAFLAGHPLLLAGTGLAAVSITIGVLYVAEIQDVRVKNRLFGIVPYRLVGVLTISFLLAVTMLTGWGRVDWNEPVVALANVVVAFVPMSLGAALGDILPGS
;
A
#
# COMPACT_ATOMS: atom_id res chain seq x y z
N MET A 1 -44.09 37.73 8.29
CA MET A 1 -42.80 37.62 7.59
C MET A 1 -42.30 36.20 7.82
N GLY A 2 -42.59 35.27 6.91
CA GLY A 2 -42.27 33.85 7.06
C GLY A 2 -41.00 33.51 6.28
N THR A 3 -40.05 32.87 6.95
CA THR A 3 -38.77 32.39 6.39
C THR A 3 -39.02 31.21 5.46
N ARG A 4 -38.59 31.34 4.20
CA ARG A 4 -38.39 30.23 3.26
C ARG A 4 -37.14 29.48 3.69
N GLY A 5 -37.25 28.19 3.99
CA GLY A 5 -36.09 27.28 4.02
C GLY A 5 -35.90 26.74 2.61
N ASP A 6 -34.67 26.86 2.10
CA ASP A 6 -34.23 26.21 0.87
C ASP A 6 -34.46 24.71 0.95
N GLY A 7 -34.98 24.12 -0.12
CA GLY A 7 -34.99 22.67 -0.30
C GLY A 7 -33.64 22.25 -0.84
N ASP A 8 -32.78 21.73 0.04
CA ASP A 8 -31.69 20.84 -0.37
C ASP A 8 -32.33 19.55 -0.87
N GLU A 9 -32.04 19.16 -2.10
CA GLU A 9 -32.27 17.79 -2.55
C GLU A 9 -31.43 16.88 -1.64
N PRO A 10 -32.01 15.80 -1.07
CA PRO A 10 -31.30 14.95 -0.12
C PRO A 10 -30.02 14.39 -0.77
N ASP A 11 -28.87 14.70 -0.19
CA ASP A 11 -27.58 14.17 -0.65
C ASP A 11 -27.50 12.69 -0.26
N VAL A 12 -26.68 11.94 -0.99
CA VAL A 12 -26.42 10.53 -0.74
C VAL A 12 -25.90 10.32 0.69
N SER A 13 -25.12 11.28 1.25
CA SER A 13 -24.69 11.23 2.65
C SER A 13 -25.87 11.23 3.64
N ASP A 14 -26.90 12.04 3.39
CA ASP A 14 -28.06 12.15 4.29
C ASP A 14 -28.86 10.85 4.34
N ILE A 15 -28.83 10.05 3.26
CA ILE A 15 -29.46 8.73 3.22
C ILE A 15 -28.67 7.75 4.08
N PHE A 16 -27.34 7.81 3.99
CA PHE A 16 -26.46 6.95 4.78
C PHE A 16 -26.54 7.26 6.29
N ASP A 17 -26.51 8.53 6.68
CA ASP A 17 -26.60 8.94 8.09
C ASP A 17 -27.91 8.45 8.73
N ARG A 18 -29.02 8.45 7.98
CA ARG A 18 -30.31 7.91 8.44
C ARG A 18 -30.30 6.39 8.56
N LEU A 19 -29.58 5.69 7.69
CA LEU A 19 -29.43 4.24 7.79
C LEU A 19 -28.59 3.85 9.02
N GLU A 20 -27.59 4.65 9.39
CA GLU A 20 -26.84 4.47 10.65
C GLU A 20 -27.72 4.63 11.88
N GLU A 21 -28.46 5.73 11.94
CA GLU A 21 -29.38 6.00 13.05
C GLU A 21 -30.41 4.86 13.18
N LEU A 22 -30.87 4.32 12.05
CA LEU A 22 -31.75 3.16 12.03
C LEU A 22 -31.04 1.90 12.56
N ALA A 23 -29.81 1.61 12.12
CA ALA A 23 -29.01 0.46 12.57
C ALA A 23 -28.70 0.48 14.07
N GLU A 24 -28.54 1.67 14.65
CA GLU A 24 -28.35 1.85 16.11
C GLU A 24 -29.65 1.67 16.91
N THR A 25 -30.81 1.84 16.26
CA THR A 25 -32.13 1.78 16.89
C THR A 25 -32.78 0.39 16.80
N VAL A 26 -32.38 -0.46 15.85
CA VAL A 26 -32.95 -1.82 15.73
C VAL A 26 -32.47 -2.77 16.83
N ASP A 27 -33.43 -3.42 17.49
CA ASP A 27 -33.19 -4.29 18.64
C ASP A 27 -32.85 -5.74 18.25
N SER A 28 -33.13 -6.16 17.01
CA SER A 28 -32.90 -7.53 16.56
C SER A 28 -31.66 -7.69 15.68
N ALA A 29 -30.94 -8.80 15.86
CA ALA A 29 -29.78 -9.16 15.06
C ALA A 29 -30.11 -9.50 13.59
N GLU A 30 -31.39 -9.69 13.25
CA GLU A 30 -31.85 -9.92 11.89
C GLU A 30 -32.09 -8.61 11.15
N GLU A 31 -32.77 -7.67 11.80
CA GLU A 31 -32.97 -6.32 11.25
C GLU A 31 -31.64 -5.58 11.09
N ARG A 32 -30.71 -5.72 12.04
CA ARG A 32 -29.38 -5.09 11.92
C ARG A 32 -28.60 -5.59 10.70
N ARG A 33 -28.69 -6.89 10.38
CA ARG A 33 -28.07 -7.48 9.18
C ARG A 33 -28.73 -6.99 7.89
N GLU A 34 -30.03 -6.73 7.93
CA GLU A 34 -30.77 -6.21 6.78
C GLU A 34 -30.40 -4.75 6.49
N VAL A 35 -30.25 -3.92 7.53
CA VAL A 35 -29.78 -2.52 7.38
C VAL A 35 -28.35 -2.48 6.84
N GLU A 36 -27.46 -3.32 7.36
CA GLU A 36 -26.06 -3.44 6.88
C GLU A 36 -26.01 -3.88 5.41
N ALA A 37 -26.82 -4.86 5.01
CA ALA A 37 -26.89 -5.31 3.62
C ALA A 37 -27.42 -4.22 2.66
N VAL A 38 -28.34 -3.37 3.12
CA VAL A 38 -28.85 -2.24 2.33
C VAL A 38 -27.80 -1.15 2.18
N MET A 39 -27.03 -0.86 3.23
CA MET A 39 -25.91 0.08 3.17
C MET A 39 -24.82 -0.40 2.19
N ASP A 40 -24.48 -1.69 2.20
CA ASP A 40 -23.51 -2.29 1.28
C ASP A 40 -23.96 -2.14 -0.19
N LEU A 41 -25.22 -2.45 -0.48
CA LEU A 41 -25.80 -2.32 -1.82
C LEU A 41 -25.84 -0.86 -2.29
N ALA A 42 -26.14 0.08 -1.40
CA ALA A 42 -26.14 1.51 -1.71
C ALA A 42 -24.72 2.04 -2.01
N SER A 43 -23.73 1.61 -1.23
CA SER A 43 -22.32 1.95 -1.42
C SER A 43 -21.79 1.44 -2.76
N GLU A 44 -22.13 0.20 -3.12
CA GLU A 44 -21.74 -0.40 -4.39
C GLU A 44 -22.38 0.30 -5.60
N ALA A 45 -23.63 0.75 -5.48
CA ALA A 45 -24.31 1.49 -6.55
C ALA A 45 -23.65 2.86 -6.83
N THR A 46 -23.28 3.61 -5.78
CA THR A 46 -22.63 4.92 -5.89
C THR A 46 -21.18 4.83 -6.39
N ARG A 47 -20.54 3.65 -6.32
CA ARG A 47 -19.20 3.39 -6.87
C ARG A 47 -19.11 3.64 -8.39
N SER A 48 -20.25 3.69 -9.09
CA SER A 48 -20.37 3.81 -10.54
C SER A 48 -20.34 5.25 -11.07
N ASP A 49 -20.62 6.27 -10.23
CA ASP A 49 -20.79 7.66 -10.66
C ASP A 49 -19.73 8.60 -10.06
N ALA A 50 -18.84 9.08 -10.94
CA ALA A 50 -17.88 10.19 -10.86
C ALA A 50 -17.18 10.60 -9.54
N ALA A 51 -15.83 10.54 -9.58
CA ALA A 51 -14.77 11.50 -9.18
C ALA A 51 -14.86 12.46 -7.97
N PHE A 52 -16.01 12.80 -7.37
CA PHE A 52 -16.08 13.72 -6.23
C PHE A 52 -17.27 13.34 -5.33
N GLY A 53 -16.99 13.04 -4.06
CA GLY A 53 -18.01 12.69 -3.06
C GLY A 53 -18.07 11.20 -2.71
N ARG A 54 -16.93 10.57 -2.43
CA ARG A 54 -16.92 9.24 -1.79
C ARG A 54 -17.31 9.39 -0.32
N VAL A 55 -18.58 9.14 0.00
CA VAL A 55 -18.99 8.82 1.37
C VAL A 55 -18.48 7.39 1.64
N ILE A 56 -17.30 7.28 2.23
CA ILE A 56 -16.70 5.98 2.60
C ILE A 56 -17.36 5.53 3.89
N TRP A 57 -18.10 4.43 3.81
CA TRP A 57 -18.83 3.87 4.94
C TRP A 57 -18.12 2.61 5.46
N GLY A 58 -17.74 2.63 6.73
CA GLY A 58 -16.93 1.57 7.36
C GLY A 58 -15.44 1.64 7.01
N PHE A 59 -14.63 0.86 7.73
CA PHE A 59 -13.20 0.64 7.42
C PHE A 59 -13.03 -0.84 7.08
N ASP A 60 -13.03 -1.14 5.79
CA ASP A 60 -12.91 -2.52 5.32
C ASP A 60 -11.43 -2.95 5.21
N ARG A 61 -11.20 -4.20 4.79
CA ARG A 61 -9.82 -4.71 4.62
C ARG A 61 -9.09 -4.07 3.43
N ALA A 62 -9.83 -3.56 2.45
CA ALA A 62 -9.27 -2.88 1.29
C ALA A 62 -8.79 -1.48 1.70
N ASP A 63 -9.57 -0.73 2.48
CA ASP A 63 -9.22 0.57 3.04
C ASP A 63 -7.97 0.47 3.93
N ALA A 64 -7.89 -0.58 4.76
CA ALA A 64 -6.72 -0.85 5.58
C ALA A 64 -5.46 -1.10 4.74
N SER A 65 -5.62 -1.80 3.62
CA SER A 65 -4.52 -2.08 2.70
C SER A 65 -4.10 -0.84 1.93
N GLU A 66 -5.04 0.00 1.49
CA GLU A 66 -4.76 1.27 0.82
C GLU A 66 -4.05 2.25 1.76
N ALA A 67 -4.53 2.39 2.99
CA ALA A 67 -3.89 3.21 4.02
C ALA A 67 -2.47 2.72 4.34
N LEU A 68 -2.28 1.40 4.48
CA LEU A 68 -0.96 0.81 4.69
C LEU A 68 -0.03 1.06 3.51
N LEU A 69 -0.50 0.86 2.27
CA LEU A 69 0.28 1.10 1.06
C LEU A 69 0.69 2.56 0.93
N GLY A 70 -0.24 3.50 1.17
CA GLY A 70 0.06 4.93 1.21
C GLY A 70 1.07 5.28 2.30
N ALA A 71 0.90 4.75 3.51
CA ALA A 71 1.84 4.96 4.61
C ALA A 71 3.24 4.41 4.30
N LEU A 72 3.35 3.25 3.65
CA LEU A 72 4.64 2.69 3.23
C LEU A 72 5.26 3.50 2.09
N LEU A 73 4.45 3.89 1.10
CA LEU A 73 4.90 4.64 -0.09
C LEU A 73 5.52 5.98 0.28
N PHE A 74 4.93 6.71 1.22
CA PHE A 74 5.45 8.00 1.66
C PHE A 74 6.36 7.91 2.89
N GLY A 75 6.06 7.00 3.82
CA GLY A 75 6.77 6.88 5.09
C GLY A 75 8.16 6.28 4.97
N ILE A 76 8.35 5.24 4.15
CA ILE A 76 9.68 4.62 3.99
C ILE A 76 10.68 5.60 3.36
N PRO A 77 10.39 6.26 2.22
CA PRO A 77 11.32 7.24 1.66
C PRO A 77 11.65 8.36 2.64
N MET A 78 10.66 8.91 3.34
CA MET A 78 10.86 9.97 4.33
C MET A 78 11.72 9.52 5.52
N ALA A 79 11.53 8.29 6.00
CA ALA A 79 12.35 7.71 7.06
C ALA A 79 13.82 7.51 6.64
N VAL A 80 14.07 7.32 5.34
CA VAL A 80 15.38 6.97 4.78
C VAL A 80 16.10 8.18 4.16
N GLU A 81 15.38 9.25 3.78
CA GLU A 81 15.83 10.44 3.04
C GLU A 81 17.05 11.13 3.65
N GLY A 82 17.13 11.16 4.99
CA GLY A 82 18.27 11.70 5.73
C GLY A 82 19.08 10.68 6.53
N GLY A 83 18.69 9.39 6.49
CA GLY A 83 19.16 8.36 7.42
C GLY A 83 19.77 7.12 6.77
N THR A 84 19.87 7.05 5.44
CA THR A 84 20.30 5.81 4.75
C THR A 84 21.65 5.30 5.25
N GLN A 85 22.61 6.21 5.45
CA GLN A 85 23.97 5.86 5.87
C GLN A 85 24.03 5.55 7.37
N GLU A 86 23.29 6.28 8.19
CA GLU A 86 23.20 6.08 9.63
C GLU A 86 22.54 4.74 9.96
N ILE A 87 21.44 4.42 9.26
CA ILE A 87 20.74 3.14 9.37
C ILE A 87 21.66 2.02 8.86
N GLY A 88 22.34 2.21 7.72
CA GLY A 88 23.25 1.21 7.19
C GLY A 88 24.44 0.93 8.10
N ALA A 89 25.04 1.96 8.70
CA ALA A 89 26.11 1.81 9.69
C ALA A 89 25.63 1.05 10.94
N PHE A 90 24.42 1.34 11.43
CA PHE A 90 23.81 0.60 12.53
C PHE A 90 23.58 -0.88 12.16
N LEU A 91 23.01 -1.15 10.98
CA LEU A 91 22.71 -2.50 10.51
C LEU A 91 23.96 -3.33 10.21
N ALA A 92 25.07 -2.70 9.81
CA ALA A 92 26.35 -3.38 9.60
C ALA A 92 26.85 -4.09 10.86
N GLY A 93 26.55 -3.54 12.05
CA GLY A 93 26.82 -4.18 13.35
C GLY A 93 25.79 -5.23 13.78
N HIS A 94 24.66 -5.34 13.08
CA HIS A 94 23.53 -6.21 13.43
C HIS A 94 23.09 -7.08 12.25
N PRO A 95 23.83 -8.15 11.91
CA PRO A 95 23.58 -8.99 10.73
C PRO A 95 22.16 -9.57 10.66
N LEU A 96 21.57 -9.92 11.81
CA LEU A 96 20.18 -10.41 11.87
C LEU A 96 19.16 -9.34 11.49
N LEU A 97 19.37 -8.10 11.95
CA LEU A 97 18.51 -6.98 11.57
C LEU A 97 18.69 -6.64 10.10
N LEU A 98 19.92 -6.67 9.58
CA LEU A 98 20.21 -6.44 8.16
C LEU A 98 19.48 -7.47 7.27
N ALA A 99 19.59 -8.75 7.60
CA ALA A 99 18.86 -9.81 6.91
C ALA A 99 17.35 -9.61 7.05
N GLY A 100 16.88 -9.22 8.24
CA GLY A 100 15.49 -8.86 8.50
C GLY A 100 14.99 -7.71 7.61
N THR A 101 15.79 -6.66 7.41
CA THR A 101 15.47 -5.53 6.52
C THR A 101 15.33 -5.98 5.07
N GLY A 102 16.27 -6.80 4.58
CA GLY A 102 16.18 -7.37 3.23
C GLY A 102 14.95 -8.27 3.06
N LEU A 103 14.67 -9.12 4.04
CA LEU A 103 13.47 -9.98 4.05
C LEU A 103 12.18 -9.15 4.13
N ALA A 104 12.16 -8.07 4.89
CA ALA A 104 11.03 -7.16 4.98
C ALA A 104 10.78 -6.48 3.62
N ALA A 105 11.82 -6.01 2.94
CA ALA A 105 11.71 -5.46 1.58
C ALA A 105 11.08 -6.46 0.62
N VAL A 106 11.59 -7.70 0.60
CA VAL A 106 11.04 -8.78 -0.24
C VAL A 106 9.59 -9.09 0.12
N SER A 107 9.26 -9.16 1.41
CA SER A 107 7.91 -9.48 1.89
C SER A 107 6.91 -8.37 1.54
N ILE A 108 7.32 -7.10 1.67
CA ILE A 108 6.51 -5.94 1.23
C ILE A 108 6.29 -6.00 -0.27
N THR A 109 7.32 -6.22 -1.07
CA THR A 109 7.19 -6.37 -2.53
C THR A 109 6.25 -7.53 -2.89
N ILE A 110 6.32 -8.68 -2.21
CA ILE A 110 5.39 -9.79 -2.42
C ILE A 110 3.96 -9.38 -2.05
N GLY A 111 3.76 -8.70 -0.91
CA GLY A 111 2.45 -8.21 -0.49
C GLY A 111 1.83 -7.27 -1.51
N VAL A 112 2.63 -6.32 -2.02
CA VAL A 112 2.22 -5.38 -3.06
C VAL A 112 1.86 -6.11 -4.37
N LEU A 113 2.70 -7.05 -4.82
CA LEU A 113 2.50 -7.74 -6.10
C LEU A 113 1.41 -8.82 -6.10
N TYR A 114 1.10 -9.42 -4.94
CA TYR A 114 0.27 -10.64 -4.88
C TYR A 114 -0.84 -10.64 -3.81
N VAL A 115 -0.84 -9.75 -2.82
CA VAL A 115 -1.86 -9.71 -1.75
C VAL A 115 -2.89 -8.61 -1.99
N ALA A 116 -2.52 -7.52 -2.68
CA ALA A 116 -3.52 -6.60 -3.20
C ALA A 116 -4.38 -7.33 -4.25
N GLU A 117 -5.69 -7.39 -4.04
CA GLU A 117 -6.72 -8.10 -4.84
C GLU A 117 -6.82 -7.64 -6.32
N ILE A 118 -5.79 -6.99 -6.87
CA ILE A 118 -5.83 -6.29 -8.14
C ILE A 118 -5.67 -7.23 -9.35
N GLN A 119 -5.21 -8.50 -9.24
CA GLN A 119 -5.01 -9.33 -10.45
C GLN A 119 -5.21 -10.86 -10.32
N ASP A 120 -5.93 -11.42 -11.32
CA ASP A 120 -5.78 -12.80 -11.81
C ASP A 120 -4.43 -12.93 -12.54
N VAL A 121 -3.34 -13.04 -11.77
CA VAL A 121 -2.01 -13.26 -12.34
C VAL A 121 -1.91 -14.74 -12.74
N ARG A 122 -2.21 -15.04 -14.00
CA ARG A 122 -1.84 -16.31 -14.63
C ARG A 122 -0.31 -16.39 -14.74
N VAL A 123 0.35 -16.84 -13.67
CA VAL A 123 1.81 -17.04 -13.60
C VAL A 123 2.21 -18.12 -14.60
N LYS A 124 2.52 -17.73 -15.84
CA LYS A 124 2.85 -18.66 -16.92
C LYS A 124 4.27 -19.24 -16.78
N ASN A 125 5.20 -18.50 -16.18
CA ASN A 125 6.61 -18.89 -16.05
C ASN A 125 7.11 -18.65 -14.61
N ARG A 126 7.81 -19.65 -14.05
CA ARG A 126 8.47 -19.59 -12.73
C ARG A 126 9.96 -19.94 -12.87
N LEU A 127 10.84 -19.20 -12.24
CA LEU A 127 12.25 -19.53 -12.09
C LEU A 127 12.38 -20.70 -11.09
N PHE A 128 13.05 -21.77 -11.50
CA PHE A 128 13.15 -23.04 -10.75
C PHE A 128 11.79 -23.66 -10.33
N GLY A 129 10.68 -23.26 -10.95
CA GLY A 129 9.33 -23.73 -10.60
C GLY A 129 8.72 -23.11 -9.34
N ILE A 130 9.47 -22.32 -8.58
CA ILE A 130 9.07 -21.80 -7.26
C ILE A 130 8.92 -20.26 -7.28
N VAL A 131 9.87 -19.54 -7.88
CA VAL A 131 9.90 -18.07 -7.79
C VAL A 131 9.35 -17.43 -9.07
N PRO A 132 8.36 -16.53 -9.01
CA PRO A 132 7.86 -15.84 -10.20
C PRO A 132 8.94 -14.96 -10.85
N TYR A 133 9.08 -15.00 -12.19
CA TYR A 133 10.05 -14.14 -12.90
C TYR A 133 9.79 -12.65 -12.67
N ARG A 134 8.51 -12.26 -12.54
CA ARG A 134 8.09 -10.89 -12.25
C ARG A 134 8.72 -10.38 -10.94
N LEU A 135 8.60 -11.16 -9.87
CA LEU A 135 9.21 -10.84 -8.58
C LEU A 135 10.74 -10.72 -8.69
N VAL A 136 11.39 -11.67 -9.36
CA VAL A 136 12.84 -11.63 -9.57
C VAL A 136 13.25 -10.37 -10.34
N GLY A 137 12.51 -10.01 -11.39
CA GLY A 137 12.77 -8.82 -12.20
C GLY A 137 12.69 -7.54 -11.36
N VAL A 138 11.59 -7.34 -10.63
CA VAL A 138 11.39 -6.18 -9.76
C VAL A 138 12.51 -6.07 -8.71
N LEU A 139 12.78 -7.14 -7.96
CA LEU A 139 13.82 -7.13 -6.92
C LEU A 139 15.22 -6.90 -7.51
N THR A 140 15.54 -7.54 -8.63
CA THR A 140 16.86 -7.41 -9.27
C THR A 140 17.08 -6.00 -9.80
N ILE A 141 16.09 -5.43 -10.50
CA ILE A 141 16.17 -4.08 -11.04
C ILE A 141 16.33 -3.07 -9.90
N SER A 142 15.50 -3.15 -8.86
CA SER A 142 15.60 -2.24 -7.71
C SER A 142 16.94 -2.35 -6.98
N PHE A 143 17.46 -3.57 -6.79
CA PHE A 143 18.75 -3.77 -6.13
C PHE A 143 19.91 -3.25 -6.97
N LEU A 144 19.94 -3.55 -8.28
CA LEU A 144 20.98 -3.04 -9.19
C LEU A 144 20.94 -1.52 -9.28
N LEU A 145 19.74 -0.93 -9.32
CA LEU A 145 19.58 0.52 -9.34
C LEU A 145 20.09 1.14 -8.03
N ALA A 146 19.81 0.54 -6.88
CA ALA A 146 20.35 0.97 -5.58
C ALA A 146 21.88 0.96 -5.60
N VAL A 147 22.50 -0.17 -5.98
CA VAL A 147 23.97 -0.28 -6.09
C VAL A 147 24.52 0.79 -7.02
N THR A 148 23.94 0.94 -8.21
CA THR A 148 24.42 1.86 -9.24
C THR A 148 24.30 3.31 -8.81
N MET A 149 23.14 3.73 -8.28
CA MET A 149 22.92 5.10 -7.83
C MET A 149 23.80 5.43 -6.62
N LEU A 150 23.83 4.57 -5.60
CA LEU A 150 24.62 4.86 -4.39
C LEU A 150 26.11 4.89 -4.70
N THR A 151 26.59 4.03 -5.59
CA THR A 151 27.99 4.08 -6.06
C THR A 151 28.25 5.32 -6.89
N GLY A 152 27.38 5.65 -7.85
CA GLY A 152 27.54 6.80 -8.73
C GLY A 152 27.52 8.15 -8.00
N TRP A 153 26.74 8.26 -6.93
CA TRP A 153 26.65 9.45 -6.09
C TRP A 153 27.67 9.48 -4.93
N GLY A 154 28.55 8.48 -4.83
CA GLY A 154 29.56 8.41 -3.76
C GLY A 154 28.96 8.23 -2.37
N ARG A 155 27.79 7.61 -2.25
CA ARG A 155 27.11 7.31 -0.97
C ARG A 155 27.56 5.99 -0.34
N VAL A 156 28.41 5.24 -1.03
CA VAL A 156 28.94 3.95 -0.59
C VAL A 156 30.46 3.98 -0.66
N ASP A 157 31.10 3.66 0.46
CA ASP A 157 32.53 3.36 0.51
C ASP A 157 32.75 1.85 0.45
N TRP A 158 33.34 1.38 -0.65
CA TRP A 158 33.63 -0.04 -0.88
C TRP A 158 34.81 -0.56 -0.06
N ASN A 159 35.58 0.31 0.62
CA ASN A 159 36.59 -0.12 1.59
C ASN A 159 35.95 -0.71 2.86
N GLU A 160 34.69 -0.37 3.12
CA GLU A 160 33.88 -0.93 4.22
C GLU A 160 32.70 -1.75 3.66
N PRO A 161 32.96 -2.96 3.11
CA PRO A 161 31.98 -3.68 2.29
C PRO A 161 30.70 -4.07 3.02
N VAL A 162 30.74 -4.22 4.35
CA VAL A 162 29.56 -4.54 5.16
C VAL A 162 28.64 -3.32 5.29
N VAL A 163 29.22 -2.14 5.53
CA VAL A 163 28.48 -0.87 5.59
C VAL A 163 27.94 -0.51 4.22
N ALA A 164 28.75 -0.70 3.17
CA ALA A 164 28.34 -0.56 1.78
C ALA A 164 27.09 -1.39 1.45
N LEU A 165 27.12 -2.69 1.78
CA LEU A 165 25.99 -3.58 1.56
C LEU A 165 24.78 -3.15 2.38
N ALA A 166 24.97 -2.74 3.64
CA ALA A 166 23.87 -2.28 4.48
C ALA A 166 23.20 -1.02 3.92
N ASN A 167 23.96 -0.04 3.44
CA ASN A 167 23.44 1.15 2.77
C ASN A 167 22.61 0.78 1.53
N VAL A 168 23.10 -0.18 0.73
CA VAL A 168 22.38 -0.69 -0.44
C VAL A 168 21.07 -1.37 -0.03
N VAL A 169 21.08 -2.21 1.02
CA VAL A 169 19.87 -2.90 1.51
C VAL A 169 18.84 -1.91 2.06
N VAL A 170 19.27 -0.83 2.73
CA VAL A 170 18.37 0.22 3.22
C VAL A 170 17.74 0.98 2.05
N ALA A 171 18.53 1.38 1.05
CA ALA A 171 18.02 2.05 -0.15
C ALA A 171 17.14 1.12 -1.01
N PHE A 172 17.41 -0.18 -0.98
CA PHE A 172 16.64 -1.18 -1.70
C PHE A 172 15.18 -1.24 -1.24
N VAL A 173 14.88 -0.98 0.04
CA VAL A 173 13.51 -1.04 0.58
C VAL A 173 12.53 -0.10 -0.15
N PRO A 174 12.73 1.24 -0.18
CA PRO A 174 11.83 2.13 -0.91
C PRO A 174 11.89 1.89 -2.43
N MET A 175 13.04 1.48 -2.98
CA MET A 175 13.19 1.23 -4.41
C MET A 175 12.44 -0.03 -4.88
N SER A 176 12.37 -1.08 -4.07
CA SER A 176 11.60 -2.29 -4.40
C SER A 176 10.11 -2.06 -4.29
N LEU A 177 9.68 -1.24 -3.32
CA LEU A 177 8.29 -0.80 -3.20
C LEU A 177 7.87 0.05 -4.41
N GLY A 178 8.66 1.07 -4.76
CA GLY A 178 8.38 1.92 -5.92
C GLY A 178 8.34 1.15 -7.24
N ALA A 179 9.27 0.21 -7.45
CA ALA A 179 9.27 -0.64 -8.64
C ALA A 179 8.06 -1.59 -8.68
N ALA A 180 7.68 -2.18 -7.55
CA ALA A 180 6.49 -3.03 -7.47
C ALA A 180 5.21 -2.26 -7.80
N LEU A 181 5.06 -1.03 -7.29
CA LEU A 181 3.92 -0.17 -7.61
C LEU A 181 3.92 0.28 -9.07
N GLY A 182 5.08 0.67 -9.61
CA GLY A 182 5.23 1.04 -11.02
C GLY A 182 4.88 -0.10 -11.98
N ASP A 183 5.11 -1.34 -11.56
CA ASP A 183 4.76 -2.56 -12.29
C ASP A 183 3.27 -2.96 -12.14
N ILE A 184 2.54 -2.38 -11.18
CA ILE A 184 1.08 -2.56 -11.00
C ILE A 184 0.29 -1.50 -11.76
N LEU A 185 0.81 -0.30 -11.90
CA LEU A 185 0.15 0.76 -12.66
C LEU A 185 -0.06 0.29 -14.11
N PRO A 186 -1.30 0.35 -14.65
CA PRO A 186 -1.60 -0.16 -15.97
C PRO A 186 -0.73 0.54 -17.03
N GLY A 187 0.14 -0.25 -17.67
CA GLY A 187 0.74 0.10 -18.94
C GLY A 187 -0.33 0.07 -20.03
N SER A 188 -0.41 1.14 -20.79
CA SER A 188 -1.21 1.33 -22.03
C SER A 188 -1.35 0.08 -22.89
#